data_AF-A0A537TKZ3-F1
#
_entry.id   AF-A0A537TKZ3-F1
#
_cell.length_a   1.000
_cell.length_b   1.000
_cell.length_c   1.000
_cell.angle_alpha   90.00
_cell.angle_beta   90.00
_cell.angle_gamma   90.00
#
_symmetry.space_group_name_H-M   'P 1'
#
loop_
_entity.id
_entity.type
_entity.pdbx_description
1 polymer ?
#
loop_
_entity_poly.entity_id
_entity_poly.type
_entity_poly.pdbx_seq_one_letter_code
_entity_poly.pdbx_strand_id
1 'polypeptide(L)'
;RELCPELTIDSTEEDIVRQTQVHASLALILERARLEAVKWPVREQFESELKALTEAEQDSKQLKSAKRHLLFDRIVDLVELPFPVGPATVEGEPPAVKDALTKQFVKKTAEAIYKELVRRKIAVEKRRPDGRGTDEIRAIECEVGVSPRTHGSALFTRGQTQIMTLLTLGTAKEGQRIDDLSLEQER
;
A
#
# COMPACT_ATOMS: atom_id res chain seq x y z
N ARG A 1 5.44 -16.20 36.96
CA ARG A 1 6.32 -15.01 36.95
C ARG A 1 5.63 -13.95 36.13
N GLU A 2 5.37 -12.77 36.68
CA GLU A 2 4.81 -11.66 35.92
C GLU A 2 5.74 -11.32 34.75
N LEU A 3 5.16 -11.14 33.56
CA LEU A 3 5.91 -10.85 32.34
C LEU A 3 6.49 -9.44 32.35
N CYS A 4 5.88 -8.53 33.11
CA CYS A 4 6.23 -7.12 33.21
C CYS A 4 5.94 -6.59 34.63
N PRO A 5 6.89 -6.68 35.58
CA PRO A 5 6.73 -6.08 36.90
C PRO A 5 6.70 -4.54 36.80
N GLU A 6 6.07 -3.87 37.76
CA GLU A 6 6.08 -2.40 37.83
C GLU A 6 7.49 -1.87 38.06
N LEU A 7 7.85 -0.79 37.36
CA LEU A 7 9.11 -0.11 37.61
C LEU A 7 9.03 0.63 38.94
N THR A 8 10.06 0.46 39.75
CA THR A 8 10.24 1.14 41.03
C THR A 8 11.50 1.98 40.98
N ILE A 9 11.77 2.74 42.05
CA ILE A 9 12.98 3.55 42.14
C ILE A 9 14.28 2.72 42.13
N ASP A 10 14.18 1.43 42.46
CA ASP A 10 15.29 0.47 42.48
C ASP A 10 15.43 -0.32 41.17
N SER A 11 14.61 -0.04 40.15
CA SER A 11 14.67 -0.74 38.87
C SER A 11 15.93 -0.39 38.07
N THR A 12 16.54 -1.40 37.47
CA THR A 12 17.76 -1.24 36.66
C THR A 12 17.45 -0.84 35.22
N GLU A 13 18.46 -0.39 34.48
CA GLU A 13 18.33 -0.12 33.03
C GLU A 13 17.91 -1.39 32.25
N GLU A 14 18.38 -2.56 32.66
CA GLU A 14 17.99 -3.84 32.07
C GLU A 14 16.49 -4.13 32.28
N ASP A 15 15.93 -3.76 33.43
CA ASP A 15 14.49 -3.90 33.72
C ASP A 15 13.64 -2.99 32.82
N ILE A 16 14.09 -1.75 32.59
CA ILE A 16 13.43 -0.78 31.70
C ILE A 16 13.45 -1.29 30.24
N VAL A 17 14.61 -1.75 29.76
CA VAL A 17 14.75 -2.30 28.41
C VAL A 17 13.85 -3.53 28.24
N ARG A 18 13.84 -4.43 29.23
CA ARG A 18 12.99 -5.61 29.22
C ARG A 18 11.50 -5.25 29.19
N GLN A 19 11.05 -4.32 30.03
CA GLN A 19 9.66 -3.86 30.02
C GLN A 19 9.29 -3.28 28.65
N THR A 20 10.16 -2.44 28.09
CA THR A 20 9.94 -1.83 26.77
C THR A 20 9.81 -2.89 25.67
N GLN A 21 10.68 -3.91 25.67
CA GLN A 21 10.62 -5.04 24.74
C GLN A 21 9.32 -5.86 24.90
N VAL A 22 8.90 -6.13 26.13
CA VAL A 22 7.65 -6.85 26.42
C VAL A 22 6.45 -6.04 25.93
N HIS A 23 6.36 -4.75 26.25
CA HIS A 23 5.29 -3.88 25.76
C HIS A 23 5.26 -3.82 24.23
N ALA A 24 6.41 -3.71 23.55
CA ALA A 24 6.48 -3.71 22.10
C ALA A 24 5.99 -5.05 21.50
N SER A 25 6.41 -6.18 22.07
CA SER A 25 5.95 -7.50 21.61
C SER A 25 4.46 -7.74 21.84
N LEU A 26 3.92 -7.33 23.00
CA LEU A 26 2.49 -7.39 23.29
C LEU A 26 1.69 -6.47 22.36
N ALA A 27 2.20 -5.28 22.06
CA ALA A 27 1.57 -4.37 21.11
C ALA A 27 1.46 -4.99 19.71
N LEU A 28 2.50 -5.69 19.23
CA LEU A 28 2.46 -6.41 17.95
C LEU A 28 1.44 -7.55 17.93
N ILE A 29 1.37 -8.33 19.01
CA ILE A 29 0.39 -9.42 19.16
C ILE A 29 -1.04 -8.84 19.15
N LEU A 30 -1.25 -7.76 19.88
CA LEU A 30 -2.53 -7.09 19.99
C LEU A 30 -2.95 -6.41 18.66
N GLU A 31 -2.00 -5.83 17.92
CA GLU A 31 -2.27 -5.32 16.56
C GLU A 31 -2.73 -6.44 15.62
N ARG A 32 -2.06 -7.60 15.67
CA ARG A 32 -2.44 -8.77 14.87
C ARG A 32 -3.82 -9.30 15.26
N ALA A 33 -4.12 -9.38 16.56
CA ALA A 33 -5.42 -9.82 17.05
C ALA A 33 -6.55 -8.89 16.58
N ARG A 34 -6.33 -7.57 16.63
CA ARG A 34 -7.28 -6.57 16.12
C ARG A 34 -7.52 -6.72 14.61
N LEU A 35 -6.47 -6.93 13.82
CA LEU A 35 -6.60 -7.16 12.38
C LEU A 35 -7.43 -8.42 12.07
N GLU A 36 -7.14 -9.54 12.73
CA GLU A 36 -7.90 -10.79 12.51
C GLU A 36 -9.36 -10.65 12.98
N ALA A 37 -9.63 -9.93 14.07
CA ALA A 37 -10.99 -9.67 14.54
C ALA A 37 -11.84 -8.88 13.54
N VAL A 38 -11.22 -7.94 12.80
CA VAL A 38 -11.90 -7.12 11.78
C VAL A 38 -12.01 -7.84 10.43
N LYS A 39 -11.11 -8.79 10.15
CA LYS A 39 -11.01 -9.50 8.87
C LYS A 39 -12.26 -10.27 8.50
N TRP A 40 -12.80 -11.04 9.42
CA TRP A 40 -13.99 -11.84 9.15
C TRP A 40 -15.23 -10.96 8.86
N PRO A 41 -15.58 -9.96 9.70
CA PRO A 41 -16.71 -9.08 9.43
C PRO A 41 -16.63 -8.33 8.09
N VAL A 42 -15.44 -7.76 7.77
CA VAL A 42 -15.25 -7.05 6.48
C VAL A 42 -15.42 -8.00 5.30
N ARG A 43 -14.90 -9.22 5.42
CA ARG A 43 -15.01 -10.22 4.36
C ARG A 43 -16.46 -10.66 4.16
N GLU A 44 -17.17 -10.98 5.22
CA GLU A 44 -18.56 -11.42 5.15
C GLU A 44 -19.47 -10.35 4.51
N GLN A 45 -19.30 -9.09 4.92
CA GLN A 45 -20.19 -8.00 4.49
C GLN A 45 -19.82 -7.40 3.13
N PHE A 46 -18.53 -7.38 2.75
CA PHE A 46 -18.06 -6.61 1.57
C PHE A 46 -17.19 -7.39 0.57
N GLU A 47 -16.99 -8.70 0.72
CA GLU A 47 -16.16 -9.47 -0.24
C GLU A 47 -16.71 -9.39 -1.67
N SER A 48 -18.04 -9.38 -1.86
CA SER A 48 -18.66 -9.23 -3.19
C SER A 48 -18.35 -7.89 -3.84
N GLU A 49 -18.45 -6.79 -3.11
CA GLU A 49 -18.12 -5.44 -3.59
C GLU A 49 -16.63 -5.29 -3.89
N LEU A 50 -15.78 -5.87 -3.03
CA LEU A 50 -14.33 -5.89 -3.24
C LEU A 50 -13.94 -6.73 -4.46
N LYS A 51 -14.64 -7.84 -4.73
CA LYS A 51 -14.47 -8.63 -5.97
C LYS A 51 -14.90 -7.83 -7.20
N ALA A 52 -16.06 -7.19 -7.16
CA ALA A 52 -16.53 -6.35 -8.26
C ALA A 52 -15.53 -5.23 -8.61
N LEU A 53 -14.86 -4.65 -7.60
CA LEU A 53 -13.79 -3.68 -7.81
C LEU A 53 -12.59 -4.26 -8.60
N THR A 54 -12.29 -5.56 -8.46
CA THR A 54 -11.23 -6.25 -9.23
C THR A 54 -11.64 -6.62 -10.66
N GLU A 55 -12.94 -6.61 -10.96
CA GLU A 55 -13.51 -6.92 -12.28
C GLU A 55 -13.71 -5.67 -13.15
N ALA A 56 -13.52 -4.48 -12.59
CA ALA A 56 -13.64 -3.19 -13.28
C ALA A 56 -12.48 -2.94 -14.27
N GLU A 57 -12.11 -3.92 -15.10
CA GLU A 57 -10.92 -3.96 -15.94
C GLU A 57 -10.85 -2.80 -16.96
N GLN A 58 -12.00 -2.33 -17.45
CA GLN A 58 -12.12 -1.30 -18.49
C GLN A 58 -12.14 0.14 -17.95
N ASP A 59 -12.20 0.33 -16.64
CA ASP A 59 -12.27 1.68 -16.07
C ASP A 59 -10.95 2.45 -16.27
N SER A 60 -11.07 3.76 -16.50
CA SER A 60 -9.91 4.66 -16.45
C SER A 60 -9.24 4.59 -15.08
N LYS A 61 -7.93 4.89 -15.02
CA LYS A 61 -7.17 4.88 -13.76
C LYS A 61 -7.82 5.77 -12.69
N GLN A 62 -8.35 6.91 -13.10
CA GLN A 62 -9.06 7.87 -12.25
C GLN A 62 -10.34 7.25 -11.68
N LEU A 63 -11.14 6.60 -12.53
CA LEU A 63 -12.39 5.97 -12.13
C LEU A 63 -12.16 4.79 -11.17
N LYS A 64 -11.14 3.95 -11.44
CA LYS A 64 -10.72 2.87 -10.54
C LYS A 64 -10.33 3.42 -9.16
N SER A 65 -9.54 4.50 -9.14
CA SER A 65 -9.10 5.12 -7.90
C SER A 65 -10.27 5.72 -7.12
N ALA A 66 -11.21 6.38 -7.80
CA ALA A 66 -12.40 6.97 -7.19
C ALA A 66 -13.34 5.89 -6.63
N LYS A 67 -13.67 4.86 -7.42
CA LYS A 67 -14.49 3.72 -6.96
C LYS A 67 -13.86 3.02 -5.75
N ARG A 68 -12.54 2.81 -5.79
CA ARG A 68 -11.81 2.27 -4.64
C ARG A 68 -11.95 3.17 -3.42
N HIS A 69 -11.73 4.48 -3.55
CA HIS A 69 -11.83 5.40 -2.42
C HIS A 69 -13.23 5.38 -1.80
N LEU A 70 -14.27 5.50 -2.62
CA LEU A 70 -15.67 5.51 -2.17
C LEU A 70 -16.06 4.19 -1.50
N LEU A 71 -15.65 3.05 -2.06
CA LEU A 71 -15.92 1.75 -1.45
C LEU A 71 -15.22 1.63 -0.09
N PHE A 72 -13.97 2.08 0.01
CA PHE A 72 -13.21 1.99 1.25
C PHE A 72 -13.79 2.88 2.36
N ASP A 73 -14.21 4.10 2.02
CA ASP A 73 -14.90 4.97 2.97
C ASP A 73 -16.22 4.33 3.43
N ARG A 74 -17.00 3.78 2.48
CA ARG A 74 -18.24 3.08 2.78
C ARG A 74 -18.03 1.86 3.68
N ILE A 75 -16.98 1.06 3.45
CA ILE A 75 -16.63 -0.08 4.33
C ILE A 75 -16.30 0.42 5.72
N VAL A 76 -15.49 1.48 5.83
CA VAL A 76 -15.11 2.06 7.12
C VAL A 76 -16.34 2.51 7.90
N ASP A 77 -17.30 3.14 7.24
CA ASP A 77 -18.50 3.66 7.90
C ASP A 77 -19.52 2.58 8.20
N LEU A 78 -19.80 1.68 7.27
CA LEU A 78 -20.92 0.74 7.37
C LEU A 78 -20.59 -0.63 7.97
N VAL A 79 -19.31 -1.03 8.09
CA VAL A 79 -19.01 -2.36 8.62
C VAL A 79 -19.51 -2.54 10.06
N GLU A 80 -20.30 -3.57 10.30
CA GLU A 80 -20.74 -3.94 11.64
C GLU A 80 -19.69 -4.84 12.27
N LEU A 81 -19.18 -4.45 13.46
CA LEU A 81 -18.17 -5.21 14.19
C LEU A 81 -18.79 -5.86 15.42
N PRO A 82 -18.45 -7.13 15.74
CA PRO A 82 -19.06 -7.89 16.84
C PRO A 82 -18.54 -7.48 18.23
N PHE A 83 -17.85 -6.34 18.32
CA PHE A 83 -17.19 -5.84 19.52
C PHE A 83 -17.33 -4.32 19.60
N PRO A 84 -17.23 -3.71 20.80
CA PRO A 84 -17.33 -2.26 20.95
C PRO A 84 -16.19 -1.52 20.23
N VAL A 85 -16.55 -0.48 19.47
CA VAL A 85 -15.66 0.22 18.52
C VAL A 85 -15.31 1.65 18.93
N GLY A 86 -15.73 2.09 20.11
CA GLY A 86 -15.60 3.46 20.58
C GLY A 86 -15.44 3.54 22.10
N PRO A 87 -15.35 4.75 22.66
CA PRO A 87 -15.19 4.94 24.10
C PRO A 87 -16.39 4.31 24.82
N ALA A 88 -16.12 3.71 25.99
CA ALA A 88 -17.17 3.16 26.84
C ALA A 88 -18.13 4.29 27.22
N THR A 89 -19.34 4.22 26.70
CA THR A 89 -20.47 5.07 27.07
C THR A 89 -20.98 4.64 28.44
N VAL A 90 -21.40 5.61 29.24
CA VAL A 90 -21.76 5.41 30.67
C VAL A 90 -23.07 4.61 30.83
N GLU A 91 -23.82 4.36 29.74
CA GLU A 91 -25.16 3.75 29.74
C GLU A 91 -25.29 2.46 28.92
N GLY A 92 -24.23 1.66 28.75
CA GLY A 92 -24.36 0.30 28.17
C GLY A 92 -24.82 0.23 26.70
N GLU A 93 -25.12 1.34 26.06
CA GLU A 93 -25.35 1.42 24.62
C GLU A 93 -24.01 1.26 23.89
N PRO A 94 -23.92 0.39 22.87
CA PRO A 94 -22.69 0.28 22.09
C PRO A 94 -22.37 1.64 21.44
N PRO A 95 -21.11 2.09 21.46
CA PRO A 95 -20.73 3.38 20.88
C PRO A 95 -21.11 3.41 19.40
N ALA A 96 -21.98 4.37 19.04
CA ALA A 96 -22.48 4.52 17.66
C ALA A 96 -21.41 4.95 16.66
N VAL A 97 -20.25 5.43 17.15
CA VAL A 97 -19.16 5.95 16.32
C VAL A 97 -17.88 5.15 16.56
N LYS A 98 -17.32 4.63 15.46
CA LYS A 98 -16.00 3.99 15.43
C LYS A 98 -14.90 5.02 15.76
N ASP A 99 -14.01 4.67 16.67
CA ASP A 99 -12.83 5.47 16.97
C ASP A 99 -11.82 5.48 15.80
N ALA A 100 -10.87 6.41 15.84
CA ALA A 100 -9.90 6.58 14.76
C ALA A 100 -9.06 5.31 14.52
N LEU A 101 -8.78 4.57 15.60
CA LEU A 101 -7.96 3.36 15.53
C LEU A 101 -8.72 2.20 14.87
N THR A 102 -9.99 1.98 15.22
CA THR A 102 -10.83 0.98 14.57
C THR A 102 -11.02 1.30 13.09
N LYS A 103 -11.27 2.56 12.74
CA LYS A 103 -11.35 2.99 11.32
C LYS A 103 -10.07 2.65 10.55
N GLN A 104 -8.90 2.87 11.16
CA GLN A 104 -7.62 2.51 10.56
C GLN A 104 -7.49 0.98 10.35
N PHE A 105 -7.89 0.17 11.32
CA PHE A 105 -7.84 -1.29 11.20
C PHE A 105 -8.81 -1.83 10.14
N VAL A 106 -10.02 -1.29 10.06
CA VAL A 106 -10.98 -1.62 8.99
C VAL A 106 -10.40 -1.29 7.63
N LYS A 107 -9.85 -0.08 7.45
CA LYS A 107 -9.23 0.34 6.20
C LYS A 107 -8.06 -0.57 5.79
N LYS A 108 -7.12 -0.84 6.71
CA LYS A 108 -5.99 -1.76 6.50
C LYS A 108 -6.48 -3.16 6.09
N THR A 109 -7.52 -3.65 6.74
CA THR A 109 -8.09 -4.97 6.50
C THR A 109 -8.76 -5.07 5.13
N ALA A 110 -9.56 -4.09 4.75
CA ALA A 110 -10.15 -4.00 3.41
C ALA A 110 -9.05 -3.97 2.32
N GLU A 111 -7.95 -3.25 2.57
CA GLU A 111 -6.77 -3.20 1.71
C GLU A 111 -6.10 -4.58 1.56
N ALA A 112 -5.95 -5.30 2.66
CA ALA A 112 -5.37 -6.63 2.69
C ALA A 112 -6.24 -7.63 1.92
N ILE A 113 -7.56 -7.62 2.13
CA ILE A 113 -8.51 -8.49 1.41
C ILE A 113 -8.50 -8.16 -0.08
N TYR A 114 -8.56 -6.89 -0.46
CA TYR A 114 -8.47 -6.48 -1.87
C TYR A 114 -7.18 -6.98 -2.54
N LYS A 115 -6.03 -6.83 -1.86
CA LYS A 115 -4.74 -7.32 -2.35
C LYS A 115 -4.72 -8.85 -2.48
N GLU A 116 -5.32 -9.56 -1.55
CA GLU A 116 -5.48 -11.02 -1.60
C GLU A 116 -6.30 -11.45 -2.82
N LEU A 117 -7.46 -10.81 -3.04
CA LEU A 117 -8.34 -11.07 -4.19
C LEU A 117 -7.61 -10.84 -5.52
N VAL A 118 -6.90 -9.71 -5.65
CA VAL A 118 -6.09 -9.40 -6.84
C VAL A 118 -5.01 -10.47 -7.08
N ARG A 119 -4.31 -10.89 -6.01
CA ARG A 119 -3.27 -11.93 -6.13
C ARG A 119 -3.87 -13.29 -6.52
N ARG A 120 -5.02 -13.65 -5.95
CA ARG A 120 -5.74 -14.88 -6.29
C ARG A 120 -6.17 -14.86 -7.76
N LYS A 121 -6.71 -13.75 -8.24
CA LYS A 121 -7.09 -13.57 -9.65
C LYS A 121 -5.91 -13.79 -10.59
N ILE A 122 -4.76 -13.16 -10.32
CA ILE A 122 -3.54 -13.37 -11.11
C ILE A 122 -3.07 -14.83 -11.05
N ALA A 123 -3.10 -15.46 -9.87
CA ALA A 123 -2.60 -16.81 -9.69
C ALA A 123 -3.47 -17.88 -10.36
N VAL A 124 -4.80 -17.75 -10.25
CA VAL A 124 -5.82 -18.72 -10.71
C VAL A 124 -6.28 -18.43 -12.13
N GLU A 125 -6.72 -17.21 -12.41
CA GLU A 125 -7.27 -16.83 -13.72
C GLU A 125 -6.17 -16.43 -14.72
N LYS A 126 -4.93 -16.24 -14.26
CA LYS A 126 -3.80 -15.76 -15.08
C LYS A 126 -4.04 -14.42 -15.77
N ARG A 127 -5.00 -13.64 -15.24
CA ARG A 127 -5.33 -12.29 -15.72
C ARG A 127 -4.89 -11.24 -14.72
N ARG A 128 -4.28 -10.18 -15.23
CA ARG A 128 -3.87 -9.03 -14.42
C ARG A 128 -5.06 -8.07 -14.20
N PRO A 129 -4.99 -7.16 -13.21
CA PRO A 129 -6.06 -6.16 -12.95
C PRO A 129 -6.34 -5.19 -14.11
N ASP A 130 -5.47 -5.14 -15.11
CA ASP A 130 -5.63 -4.37 -16.34
C ASP A 130 -6.09 -5.23 -17.52
N GLY A 131 -6.58 -6.45 -17.27
CA GLY A 131 -7.13 -7.37 -18.28
C GLY A 131 -6.09 -8.14 -19.10
N ARG A 132 -4.82 -7.73 -19.00
CA ARG A 132 -3.70 -8.33 -19.76
C ARG A 132 -3.27 -9.68 -19.23
N GLY A 133 -2.73 -10.51 -20.11
CA GLY A 133 -2.02 -11.74 -19.75
C GLY A 133 -0.73 -11.47 -18.96
N THR A 134 -0.15 -12.52 -18.37
CA THR A 134 1.13 -12.43 -17.64
C THR A 134 2.29 -12.02 -18.53
N ASP A 135 2.28 -12.48 -19.78
CA ASP A 135 3.37 -12.26 -20.75
C ASP A 135 3.05 -11.15 -21.77
N GLU A 136 1.88 -10.52 -21.62
CA GLU A 136 1.42 -9.47 -22.51
C GLU A 136 2.00 -8.12 -22.10
N ILE A 137 2.64 -7.43 -23.06
CA ILE A 137 3.20 -6.09 -22.88
C ILE A 137 2.11 -5.05 -23.23
N ARG A 138 2.13 -3.88 -22.57
CA ARG A 138 1.23 -2.75 -22.93
C ARG A 138 1.58 -2.26 -24.34
N ALA A 139 0.63 -1.63 -25.02
CA ALA A 139 0.88 -0.96 -26.30
C ALA A 139 2.11 -0.05 -26.22
N ILE A 140 3.00 -0.17 -27.22
CA ILE A 140 4.24 0.62 -27.34
C ILE A 140 4.14 1.48 -28.59
N GLU A 141 4.45 2.75 -28.45
CA GLU A 141 4.57 3.72 -29.54
C GLU A 141 5.92 4.44 -29.40
N CYS A 142 6.62 4.59 -30.52
CA CYS A 142 7.94 5.20 -30.57
C CYS A 142 7.96 6.25 -31.69
N GLU A 143 8.34 7.47 -31.35
CA GLU A 143 8.53 8.57 -32.30
C GLU A 143 9.94 9.14 -32.14
N VAL A 144 10.58 9.48 -33.26
CA VAL A 144 11.92 10.11 -33.29
C VAL A 144 11.83 11.47 -33.97
N GLY A 145 12.71 12.41 -33.60
CA GLY A 145 12.72 13.75 -34.19
C GLY A 145 11.57 14.64 -33.73
N VAL A 146 10.95 14.34 -32.57
CA VAL A 146 9.84 15.10 -31.99
C VAL A 146 10.20 16.55 -31.62
N SER A 147 11.48 16.83 -31.39
CA SER A 147 12.00 18.17 -31.14
C SER A 147 12.94 18.59 -32.28
N PRO A 148 12.64 19.69 -33.01
CA PRO A 148 13.35 20.06 -34.23
C PRO A 148 14.75 20.64 -34.01
N ARG A 149 15.11 21.03 -32.78
CA ARG A 149 16.39 21.73 -32.49
C ARG A 149 17.42 20.87 -31.77
N THR A 150 17.02 19.76 -31.17
CA THR A 150 17.92 18.89 -30.39
C THR A 150 18.75 18.01 -31.31
N HIS A 151 19.98 17.66 -30.91
CA HIS A 151 20.83 16.77 -31.70
C HIS A 151 20.19 15.39 -31.94
N GLY A 152 19.39 14.91 -30.97
CA GLY A 152 18.46 13.81 -31.16
C GLY A 152 17.27 13.96 -30.22
N SER A 153 16.12 13.44 -30.62
CA SER A 153 14.94 13.38 -29.77
C SER A 153 14.14 12.12 -30.02
N ALA A 154 13.54 11.58 -28.96
CA ALA A 154 12.65 10.45 -29.03
C ALA A 154 11.52 10.57 -27.99
N LEU A 155 10.32 10.16 -28.37
CA LEU A 155 9.18 9.98 -27.48
C LEU A 155 8.84 8.49 -27.44
N PHE A 156 8.98 7.88 -26.27
CA PHE A 156 8.65 6.48 -26.02
C PHE A 156 7.42 6.42 -25.13
N THR A 157 6.36 5.79 -25.61
CA THR A 157 5.13 5.56 -24.86
C THR A 157 4.91 4.06 -24.69
N ARG A 158 4.68 3.61 -23.45
CA ARG A 158 4.29 2.23 -23.12
C ARG A 158 3.07 2.25 -22.19
N GLY A 159 1.88 2.10 -22.76
CA GLY A 159 0.61 2.38 -22.08
C GLY A 159 0.62 3.81 -21.52
N GLN A 160 0.35 3.96 -20.22
CA GLN A 160 0.38 5.27 -19.55
C GLN A 160 1.79 5.79 -19.19
N THR A 161 2.85 5.00 -19.41
CA THR A 161 4.22 5.44 -19.13
C THR A 161 4.77 6.12 -20.38
N GLN A 162 5.05 7.41 -20.31
CA GLN A 162 5.63 8.17 -21.43
C GLN A 162 6.97 8.78 -21.01
N ILE A 163 7.96 8.69 -21.89
CA ILE A 163 9.32 9.19 -21.68
C ILE A 163 9.70 10.01 -22.90
N MET A 164 10.11 11.25 -22.69
CA MET A 164 10.75 12.08 -23.70
C MET A 164 12.25 12.10 -23.44
N THR A 165 13.03 11.70 -24.44
CA THR A 165 14.49 11.70 -24.38
C THR A 165 15.01 12.72 -25.38
N LEU A 166 15.88 13.62 -24.91
CA LEU A 166 16.58 14.59 -25.74
C LEU A 166 18.07 14.32 -25.62
N LEU A 167 18.72 14.10 -26.76
CA LEU A 167 20.16 13.89 -26.86
C LEU A 167 20.83 15.23 -27.12
N THR A 168 21.86 15.51 -26.33
CA THR A 168 22.79 16.63 -26.54
C THR A 168 24.18 16.06 -26.76
N LEU A 169 24.77 16.32 -27.93
CA LEU A 169 26.17 16.04 -28.20
C LEU A 169 27.02 17.17 -27.63
N GLY A 170 28.08 16.79 -26.92
CA GLY A 170 29.09 17.68 -26.39
C GLY A 170 30.49 17.20 -26.77
N THR A 171 31.48 18.06 -26.56
CA THR A 171 32.90 17.69 -26.69
C THR A 171 33.35 16.85 -25.50
N ALA A 172 34.46 16.11 -25.64
CA ALA A 172 35.02 15.32 -24.54
C ALA A 172 35.33 16.14 -23.26
N LYS A 173 35.54 17.46 -23.41
CA LYS A 173 35.77 18.37 -22.27
C LYS A 173 34.52 18.64 -21.43
N GLU A 174 33.33 18.38 -21.96
CA GLU A 174 32.05 18.57 -21.28
C GLU A 174 31.58 17.31 -20.52
N GLY A 175 32.37 16.23 -20.55
CA GLY A 175 32.13 15.04 -19.75
C GLY A 175 32.18 15.35 -18.25
N GLN A 176 31.22 14.82 -17.49
CA GLN A 176 31.19 14.97 -16.04
C GLN A 176 32.38 14.25 -15.40
N ARG A 177 33.27 15.02 -14.77
CA ARG A 177 34.28 14.47 -13.85
C ARG A 177 33.60 14.10 -12.55
N ILE A 178 33.74 12.85 -12.15
CA ILE A 178 33.22 12.32 -10.89
C ILE A 178 34.45 12.07 -10.02
N ASP A 179 34.55 12.81 -8.93
CA ASP A 179 35.59 12.67 -7.92
C ASP A 179 34.96 11.94 -6.73
N ASP A 180 35.16 10.62 -6.67
CA ASP A 180 34.67 9.76 -5.61
C ASP A 180 35.80 8.88 -5.05
N LEU A 181 35.52 8.14 -3.97
CA LEU A 181 36.50 7.29 -3.29
C LEU A 181 36.70 5.93 -3.99
N SER A 182 36.17 5.74 -5.20
CA SER A 182 36.36 4.49 -5.93
C SER A 182 37.78 4.41 -6.49
N LEU A 183 38.27 3.18 -6.68
CA LEU A 183 39.56 2.98 -7.33
C LEU A 183 39.44 3.48 -8.76
N GLU A 184 40.28 4.45 -9.14
CA GLU A 184 40.35 4.98 -10.50
C GLU A 184 40.65 3.86 -11.49
N GLN A 185 39.60 3.28 -12.07
CA GLN A 185 39.69 2.53 -13.30
C GLN A 185 39.40 3.54 -14.41
N GLU A 186 40.43 3.80 -15.21
CA GLU A 186 40.43 4.70 -16.37
C GLU A 186 39.08 4.67 -17.10
N ARG A 187 38.45 5.85 -17.21
CA ARG A 187 37.28 6.12 -18.05
C ARG A 187 37.71 6.69 -19.38
#